data_AF-C9SE11-F1
#
_entry.id   AF-C9SE11-F1
#
_cell.length_a   1.000
_cell.length_b   1.000
_cell.length_c   1.000
_cell.angle_alpha   90.00
_cell.angle_beta   90.00
_cell.angle_gamma   90.00
#
_symmetry.space_group_name_H-M   'P 1'
#
loop_
_entity.id
_entity.type
_entity.pdbx_description
1 polymer ?
#
loop_
_entity_poly.entity_id
_entity_poly.type
_entity_poly.pdbx_seq_one_letter_code
_entity_poly.pdbx_strand_id
1 'polypeptide(L)'
;MSINGLPLTDPAAYARLLDDHYHEAPLPGVPDPKAASSSAASTTPLVRLELESFDAHVINADYVVAAPPGIADTPDKTGAKCSVLVQVTGRLYYGRGREAPAKTFNEVFVLVPNWDTFGRNAPKGARRWLISSQNFRSL
;
A
#
# COMPACT_ATOMS: atom_id res chain seq x y z
N MET A 1 8.06 6.85 5.93
CA MET A 1 7.48 5.49 5.89
C MET A 1 8.35 4.57 6.72
N SER A 2 7.85 3.45 7.24
CA SER A 2 8.70 2.42 7.85
C SER A 2 8.17 1.02 7.61
N ILE A 3 9.07 0.07 7.37
CA ILE A 3 8.76 -1.35 7.12
C ILE A 3 9.51 -2.18 8.16
N ASN A 4 8.80 -2.98 8.95
CA ASN A 4 9.34 -3.80 10.04
C ASN A 4 10.22 -3.02 11.04
N GLY A 5 9.88 -1.75 11.27
CA GLY A 5 10.64 -0.86 12.17
C GLY A 5 11.83 -0.16 11.52
N LEU A 6 12.18 -0.48 10.28
CA LEU A 6 13.21 0.22 9.52
C LEU A 6 12.59 1.44 8.82
N PRO A 7 13.09 2.66 9.06
CA PRO A 7 12.61 3.85 8.35
C PRO A 7 13.00 3.76 6.87
N LEU A 8 12.02 3.92 5.99
CA LEU A 8 12.23 4.18 4.57
C LEU A 8 12.11 5.68 4.33
N THR A 9 13.23 6.28 3.96
CA THR A 9 13.36 7.72 3.65
C THR A 9 13.14 8.03 2.17
N ASP A 10 13.19 7.02 1.30
CA ASP A 10 12.98 7.14 -0.15
C ASP A 10 11.77 6.29 -0.59
N PRO A 11 10.70 6.89 -1.15
CA PRO A 11 9.58 6.16 -1.72
C PRO A 11 9.98 5.19 -2.84
N ALA A 12 11.03 5.49 -3.61
CA ALA A 12 11.52 4.57 -4.65
C ALA A 12 12.16 3.30 -4.04
N ALA A 13 12.69 3.39 -2.82
CA ALA A 13 13.18 2.23 -2.08
C ALA A 13 12.05 1.27 -1.69
N TYR A 14 10.82 1.78 -1.50
CA TYR A 14 9.66 0.92 -1.25
C TYR A 14 9.28 0.10 -2.48
N ALA A 15 9.27 0.71 -3.66
CA ALA A 15 9.01 0.01 -4.91
C ALA A 15 10.06 -1.10 -5.15
N ARG A 16 11.34 -0.80 -4.91
CA ARG A 16 12.42 -1.80 -4.99
C ARG A 16 12.25 -2.93 -3.99
N LEU A 17 11.88 -2.63 -2.74
CA LEU A 17 11.64 -3.63 -1.71
C LEU A 17 10.47 -4.55 -2.11
N LEU A 18 9.41 -4.00 -2.72
CA LEU A 18 8.34 -4.81 -3.28
C LEU A 18 8.88 -5.68 -4.42
N ASP A 19 9.60 -5.11 -5.39
CA ASP A 19 10.16 -5.87 -6.51
C ASP A 19 11.07 -7.03 -6.04
N ASP A 20 11.95 -6.80 -5.06
CA ASP A 20 12.82 -7.81 -4.44
C ASP A 20 12.02 -8.93 -3.74
N HIS A 21 10.82 -8.63 -3.22
CA HIS A 21 9.94 -9.61 -2.61
C HIS A 21 9.02 -10.33 -3.61
N TYR A 22 8.72 -9.70 -4.75
CA TYR A 22 7.87 -10.28 -5.80
C TYR A 22 8.67 -11.03 -6.88
N HIS A 23 9.98 -10.80 -7.00
CA HIS A 23 10.87 -11.44 -7.98
C HIS A 23 12.05 -12.18 -7.34
N GLU A 24 12.37 -13.35 -7.86
CA GLU A 24 13.41 -14.25 -7.33
C GLU A 24 14.83 -13.66 -7.45
N ALA A 25 15.61 -13.75 -6.36
CA ALA A 25 17.03 -14.10 -6.45
C ALA A 25 17.13 -15.63 -6.28
N PRO A 26 17.78 -16.37 -7.21
CA PRO A 26 17.81 -17.83 -7.16
C PRO A 26 18.39 -18.33 -5.83
N LEU A 27 17.73 -19.32 -5.22
CA LEU A 27 18.28 -19.98 -4.03
C LEU A 27 19.67 -20.54 -4.36
N PRO A 28 20.70 -20.31 -3.53
CA PRO A 28 22.03 -20.83 -3.79
C PRO A 28 22.00 -22.37 -3.81
N GLY A 29 22.29 -22.94 -4.99
CA GLY A 29 22.36 -24.38 -5.22
C GLY A 29 21.17 -25.01 -5.96
N VAL A 30 20.15 -24.23 -6.35
CA VAL A 30 19.05 -24.73 -7.21
C VAL A 30 19.27 -24.20 -8.63
N PRO A 31 19.51 -25.06 -9.65
CA PRO A 31 19.73 -24.61 -11.01
C PRO A 31 18.46 -23.97 -11.60
N ASP A 32 18.65 -22.90 -12.36
CA ASP A 32 17.60 -22.14 -13.04
C ASP A 32 16.71 -23.06 -13.90
N PRO A 33 15.40 -23.18 -13.62
CA PRO A 33 14.49 -23.95 -14.47
C PRO A 33 14.21 -23.26 -15.82
N LYS A 34 14.71 -22.03 -16.04
CA LYS A 34 14.54 -21.28 -17.30
C LYS A 34 15.36 -21.81 -18.48
N ALA A 35 16.16 -22.87 -18.32
CA ALA A 35 16.89 -23.48 -19.43
C ALA A 35 16.08 -24.47 -20.27
N ALA A 36 14.83 -24.81 -19.93
CA ALA A 36 14.03 -25.70 -20.77
C ALA A 36 12.50 -25.47 -20.68
N SER A 37 11.90 -25.30 -21.86
CA SER A 37 10.49 -25.51 -22.18
C SER A 37 9.48 -24.38 -21.93
N SER A 38 8.93 -23.94 -23.04
CA SER A 38 7.76 -23.10 -23.26
C SER A 38 6.48 -23.63 -22.61
N SER A 39 5.86 -22.83 -21.74
CA SER A 39 4.41 -22.67 -21.60
C SER A 39 4.17 -21.46 -20.69
N ALA A 40 3.22 -20.59 -21.03
CA ALA A 40 2.96 -19.32 -20.36
C ALA A 40 3.03 -19.43 -18.82
N ALA A 41 4.13 -18.92 -18.24
CA ALA A 41 4.35 -18.95 -16.81
C ALA A 41 3.26 -18.08 -16.16
N SER A 42 2.33 -18.74 -15.46
CA SER A 42 1.33 -18.07 -14.65
C SER A 42 2.03 -17.07 -13.74
N THR A 43 1.78 -15.79 -13.99
CA THR A 43 2.36 -14.65 -13.24
C THR A 43 1.64 -14.49 -11.91
N THR A 44 1.38 -15.60 -11.20
CA THR A 44 0.79 -15.56 -9.87
C THR A 44 1.85 -15.02 -8.92
N PRO A 45 1.60 -13.89 -8.23
CA PRO A 45 2.58 -13.30 -7.32
C PRO A 45 2.94 -14.31 -6.23
N LEU A 46 4.25 -14.43 -5.98
CA LEU A 46 4.79 -15.29 -4.93
C LEU A 46 4.44 -14.79 -3.53
N VAL A 47 3.86 -13.59 -3.44
CA VAL A 47 3.36 -13.01 -2.20
C VAL A 47 1.89 -12.67 -2.38
N ARG A 48 1.02 -13.19 -1.52
CA ARG A 48 -0.41 -12.90 -1.51
C ARG A 48 -0.79 -12.26 -0.18
N LEU A 49 -1.33 -11.04 -0.24
CA LEU A 49 -1.96 -10.41 0.91
C LEU A 49 -3.44 -10.77 0.96
N GLU A 50 -3.89 -11.24 2.10
CA GLU A 50 -5.30 -11.40 2.43
C GLU A 50 -5.63 -10.49 3.61
N LEU A 51 -6.57 -9.57 3.38
CA LEU A 51 -7.07 -8.66 4.40
C LEU A 51 -8.05 -9.42 5.31
N GLU A 52 -7.80 -9.42 6.61
CA GLU A 52 -8.72 -10.02 7.59
C GLU A 52 -9.65 -8.96 8.17
N SER A 53 -9.10 -7.80 8.55
CA SER A 53 -9.88 -6.70 9.09
C SER A 53 -9.21 -5.35 8.84
N PHE A 54 -10.01 -4.30 8.88
CA PHE A 54 -9.51 -2.94 8.93
C PHE A 54 -10.44 -2.08 9.80
N ASP A 55 -9.87 -1.02 10.37
CA ASP A 55 -10.59 0.04 11.07
C ASP A 55 -10.10 1.40 10.59
N ALA A 56 -10.98 2.40 10.61
CA ALA A 56 -10.67 3.74 10.14
C ALA A 56 -11.23 4.80 11.10
N HIS A 57 -10.38 5.74 11.48
CA HIS A 57 -10.72 6.82 12.41
C HIS A 57 -10.34 8.18 11.83
N VAL A 58 -11.28 9.13 11.82
CA VAL A 58 -10.99 10.51 11.45
C VAL A 58 -10.16 11.16 12.57
N ILE A 59 -8.93 11.57 12.24
CA ILE A 59 -8.01 12.19 13.21
C ILE A 59 -7.95 13.71 13.09
N ASN A 60 -8.33 14.27 11.93
CA ASN A 60 -8.62 15.69 11.76
C ASN A 60 -9.79 15.84 10.77
N ALA A 61 -10.92 16.38 11.23
CA ALA A 61 -12.13 16.56 10.43
C ALA A 61 -12.09 17.79 9.52
N ASP A 62 -11.13 18.69 9.71
CA ASP A 62 -10.96 19.93 8.93
C ASP A 62 -9.50 20.07 8.47
N TYR A 63 -9.09 19.12 7.62
CA TYR A 63 -7.72 19.07 7.11
C TYR A 63 -7.56 20.07 5.96
N VAL A 64 -6.73 21.10 6.16
CA VAL A 64 -6.51 22.18 5.16
C VAL A 64 -5.05 22.32 4.72
N VAL A 65 -4.17 21.43 5.16
CA VAL A 65 -2.74 21.51 4.82
C VAL A 65 -2.55 21.36 3.31
N ALA A 66 -1.81 22.29 2.71
CA ALA A 66 -1.57 22.36 1.27
C ALA A 66 -2.84 22.45 0.40
N ALA A 67 -3.99 22.79 0.99
CA ALA A 67 -5.22 22.98 0.23
C ALA A 67 -5.08 24.19 -0.70
N PRO A 68 -5.41 24.05 -2.01
CA PRO A 68 -5.42 25.18 -2.91
C PRO A 68 -6.40 26.28 -2.46
N PRO A 69 -6.12 27.56 -2.78
CA PRO A 69 -7.04 28.67 -2.51
C PRO A 69 -8.44 28.38 -3.04
N GLY A 70 -9.48 28.72 -2.26
CA GLY A 70 -10.88 28.45 -2.59
C GLY A 70 -11.33 27.00 -2.34
N ILE A 71 -10.42 26.03 -2.25
CA ILE A 71 -10.76 24.69 -1.75
C ILE A 71 -10.74 24.70 -0.22
N ALA A 72 -9.78 25.36 0.43
CA ALA A 72 -9.75 25.41 1.90
C ALA A 72 -11.02 26.05 2.50
N ASP A 73 -11.50 27.14 1.91
CA ASP A 73 -12.58 27.96 2.45
C ASP A 73 -14.00 27.45 2.12
N THR A 74 -14.11 26.45 1.25
CA THR A 74 -15.42 25.90 0.87
C THR A 74 -15.91 24.90 1.92
N PRO A 75 -17.20 24.90 2.29
CA PRO A 75 -17.72 23.86 3.18
C PRO A 75 -17.53 22.46 2.58
N ASP A 76 -17.06 21.50 3.37
CA ASP A 76 -16.96 20.11 2.94
C ASP A 76 -18.32 19.43 2.98
N LYS A 77 -18.94 19.29 1.81
CA LYS A 77 -20.23 18.60 1.66
C LYS A 77 -20.12 17.08 1.67
N THR A 78 -18.90 16.54 1.64
CA THR A 78 -18.65 15.12 1.35
C THR A 78 -17.91 14.39 2.46
N GLY A 79 -17.44 15.09 3.49
CA GLY A 79 -16.60 14.54 4.56
C GLY A 79 -15.21 14.11 4.10
N ALA A 80 -14.73 14.58 2.96
CA ALA A 80 -13.43 14.19 2.40
C ALA A 80 -12.29 15.13 2.74
N LYS A 81 -12.55 16.31 3.32
CA LYS A 81 -11.54 17.25 3.82
C LYS A 81 -11.08 16.86 5.23
N CYS A 82 -10.77 15.58 5.39
CA CYS A 82 -10.33 15.04 6.65
C CYS A 82 -9.07 14.19 6.46
N SER A 83 -8.26 14.08 7.52
CA SER A 83 -7.26 13.03 7.62
C SER A 83 -7.80 11.86 8.42
N VAL A 84 -7.42 10.66 8.00
CA VAL A 84 -7.93 9.40 8.52
C VAL A 84 -6.76 8.51 8.90
N LEU A 85 -6.76 7.98 10.12
CA LEU A 85 -5.90 6.87 10.50
C LEU A 85 -6.60 5.57 10.10
N VAL A 86 -5.92 4.72 9.35
CA VAL A 86 -6.43 3.40 8.95
C VAL A 86 -5.50 2.35 9.53
N GLN A 87 -6.06 1.41 10.27
CA GLN A 87 -5.35 0.23 10.74
C GLN A 87 -5.86 -0.99 9.98
N VAL A 88 -4.94 -1.79 9.46
CA VAL A 88 -5.20 -2.98 8.67
C VAL A 88 -4.51 -4.17 9.31
N THR A 89 -5.21 -5.28 9.43
CA THR A 89 -4.63 -6.56 9.87
C THR A 89 -4.96 -7.63 8.84
N GLY A 90 -4.01 -8.51 8.59
CA GLY A 90 -4.22 -9.60 7.65
C GLY A 90 -3.10 -10.62 7.63
N ARG A 91 -3.08 -11.43 6.57
CA ARG A 91 -2.08 -12.47 6.34
C ARG A 91 -1.31 -12.24 5.06
N LEU A 92 -0.02 -12.51 5.14
CA LEU A 92 0.95 -12.47 4.06
C LEU A 92 1.40 -13.90 3.78
N TYR A 93 0.98 -14.45 2.65
CA TYR A 93 1.36 -15.79 2.21
C TYR A 93 2.56 -15.72 1.28
N TYR A 94 3.57 -16.55 1.52
CA TYR A 94 4.78 -16.69 0.73
C TYR A 94 4.75 -18.00 -0.06
N GLY A 95 4.78 -17.93 -1.38
CA GLY A 95 4.74 -19.07 -2.29
C GLY A 95 3.34 -19.39 -2.79
N ARG A 96 3.21 -20.56 -3.42
CA ARG A 96 1.98 -21.03 -4.08
C ARG A 96 1.33 -22.17 -3.29
N GLY A 97 0.02 -22.28 -3.42
CA GLY A 97 -0.75 -23.38 -2.83
C GLY A 97 -1.34 -23.07 -1.46
N ARG A 98 -2.08 -24.04 -0.92
CA ARG A 98 -2.81 -23.92 0.36
C ARG A 98 -1.87 -23.96 1.58
N GLU A 99 -0.74 -24.66 1.45
CA GLU A 99 0.27 -24.85 2.50
C GLU A 99 1.37 -23.78 2.48
N ALA A 100 1.17 -22.69 1.72
CA ALA A 100 2.13 -21.59 1.64
C ALA A 100 2.37 -21.00 3.04
N PRO A 101 3.64 -20.87 3.50
CA PRO A 101 3.96 -20.21 4.75
C PRO A 101 3.28 -18.85 4.84
N ALA A 102 2.63 -18.57 5.97
CA ALA A 102 1.91 -17.34 6.18
C ALA A 102 2.44 -16.60 7.42
N LYS A 103 2.53 -15.28 7.32
CA LYS A 103 2.77 -14.38 8.46
C LYS A 103 1.58 -13.46 8.65
N THR A 104 1.24 -13.18 9.90
CA THR A 104 0.30 -12.09 10.18
C THR A 104 1.01 -10.77 9.94
N PHE A 105 0.31 -9.79 9.37
CA PHE A 105 0.81 -8.43 9.29
C PHE A 105 -0.19 -7.47 9.93
N ASN A 106 0.34 -6.38 10.43
CA ASN A 106 -0.39 -5.18 10.79
C ASN A 106 0.19 -4.00 10.02
N GLU A 107 -0.68 -3.15 9.52
CA GLU A 107 -0.28 -1.97 8.77
C GLU A 107 -1.13 -0.77 9.17
N VAL A 108 -0.46 0.36 9.41
CA VAL A 108 -1.10 1.61 9.81
C VAL A 108 -0.79 2.69 8.79
N PHE A 109 -1.84 3.32 8.27
CA PHE A 109 -1.75 4.45 7.36
C PHE A 109 -2.30 5.72 8.02
N VAL A 110 -1.69 6.85 7.69
CA VAL A 110 -2.35 8.16 7.79
C VAL A 110 -2.67 8.61 6.38
N LEU A 111 -3.96 8.77 6.11
CA LEU A 111 -4.49 9.24 4.84
C LEU A 111 -4.82 10.73 4.92
N VAL A 112 -4.51 11.47 3.88
CA VAL A 112 -4.81 12.92 3.74
C VAL A 112 -5.54 13.17 2.43
N PRO A 113 -6.33 14.25 2.30
CA PRO A 113 -7.07 14.54 1.07
C PRO A 113 -6.14 14.70 -0.14
N ASN A 114 -6.53 14.15 -1.27
CA ASN A 114 -5.91 14.46 -2.56
C ASN A 114 -6.59 15.68 -3.18
N TRP A 115 -5.99 16.87 -3.04
CA TRP A 115 -6.56 18.12 -3.52
C TRP A 115 -6.84 18.17 -5.02
N ASP A 116 -6.09 17.41 -5.82
CA ASP A 116 -6.29 17.33 -7.28
C ASP A 116 -7.64 16.71 -7.64
N THR A 117 -8.29 16.02 -6.70
CA THR A 117 -9.60 15.38 -6.90
C THR A 117 -10.80 16.27 -6.57
N PHE A 118 -10.57 17.46 -6.01
CA PHE A 118 -11.63 18.39 -5.61
C PHE A 118 -12.02 19.39 -6.71
N GLY A 119 -11.29 19.41 -7.84
CA GLY A 119 -11.59 20.26 -8.99
C GLY A 119 -12.65 19.70 -9.93
N ARG A 120 -13.27 20.57 -10.74
CA ARG A 120 -14.27 20.21 -11.76
C ARG A 120 -13.75 19.20 -12.81
N ASN A 121 -12.44 19.22 -13.06
CA ASN A 121 -11.75 18.36 -14.03
C ASN A 121 -10.86 17.30 -13.35
N ALA A 122 -11.29 16.80 -12.19
CA ALA A 122 -10.56 15.76 -11.47
C ALA A 122 -10.22 14.57 -12.40
N PRO A 123 -8.96 14.09 -12.40
CA PRO A 123 -8.58 12.95 -13.22
C PRO A 123 -9.42 11.72 -12.88
N LYS A 124 -9.97 11.06 -13.90
CA LYS A 124 -10.76 9.84 -13.70
C LYS A 124 -9.89 8.75 -13.06
N GLY A 125 -10.40 8.15 -11.99
CA GLY A 125 -9.70 7.08 -11.26
C GLY A 125 -8.63 7.57 -10.28
N ALA A 126 -8.42 8.89 -10.13
CA ALA A 126 -7.54 9.41 -9.10
C ALA A 126 -8.04 9.02 -7.70
N ARG A 127 -7.10 8.61 -6.84
CA ARG A 127 -7.41 8.27 -5.44
C ARG A 127 -7.74 9.56 -4.70
N ARG A 128 -8.85 9.55 -3.98
CA ARG A 128 -9.37 10.70 -3.22
C ARG A 128 -8.56 11.04 -1.98
N TRP A 129 -7.83 10.07 -1.44
CA TRP A 129 -6.87 10.25 -0.37
C TRP A 129 -5.48 9.76 -0.79
N LEU A 130 -4.45 10.39 -0.23
CA LEU A 130 -3.04 10.04 -0.38
C LEU A 130 -2.51 9.52 0.95
N ILE A 131 -1.49 8.65 0.88
CA ILE A 131 -0.78 8.15 2.06
C ILE A 131 0.22 9.24 2.49
N SER A 132 -0.02 9.83 3.66
CA SER A 132 0.94 10.76 4.30
C SER A 132 1.94 10.01 5.18
N SER A 133 1.52 8.93 5.82
CA SER A 133 2.38 8.06 6.63
C SER A 133 1.95 6.60 6.49
N GLN A 134 2.91 5.69 6.58
CA GLN A 134 2.72 4.24 6.47
C GLN A 134 3.73 3.53 7.38
N ASN A 135 3.23 2.65 8.22
CA ASN A 135 4.00 1.76 9.07
C ASN A 135 3.52 0.32 8.85
N PHE A 136 4.37 -0.51 8.25
CA PHE A 136 4.09 -1.92 8.04
C PHE A 136 4.87 -2.78 9.03
N ARG A 137 4.24 -3.82 9.57
CA ARG A 137 4.89 -4.84 10.40
C ARG A 137 4.33 -6.22 10.07
N SER A 138 5.19 -7.12 9.59
CA SER A 138 4.94 -8.56 9.58
C SER A 138 5.47 -9.19 10.88
N LEU A 139 4.68 -10.06 11.51
CA LEU A 139 5.00 -10.79 12.74
C LEU A 139 5.52 -12.20 12.42
#